data_AF-A0A7C1INS5-F1
#
_entry.id   AF-A0A7C1INS5-F1
#
_cell.length_a   1.000
_cell.length_b   1.000
_cell.length_c   1.000
_cell.angle_alpha   90.00
_cell.angle_beta   90.00
_cell.angle_gamma   90.00
#
_symmetry.space_group_name_H-M   'P 1'
#
loop_
_entity.id
_entity.type
_entity.pdbx_description
1 polymer ?
#
loop_
_entity_poly.entity_id
_entity_poly.type
_entity_poly.pdbx_seq_one_letter_code
_entity_poly.pdbx_strand_id
1 'polypeptide(L)'
;MREHQTDILIVGGGVGGCAAAVAGTSLGYRVILTEETDWLGGQITSQAVPPDENRWIEMFGCTRRYRAFRNGVRQYYREHYPLTPDARANARLNPGGGRVSALCHEPRVAVAVIEAMMAYPRTAGLLNVLSTERCASTRCARRRSAVGEFPRAV
;
A
#
# COMPACT_ATOMS: atom_id res chain seq x y z
N MET A 1 10.41 -22.99 15.31
CA MET A 1 9.69 -21.71 15.45
C MET A 1 10.63 -20.61 14.95
N ARG A 2 10.21 -19.76 14.01
CA ARG A 2 11.05 -18.63 13.54
C ARG A 2 10.73 -17.41 14.41
N GLU A 3 11.76 -16.70 14.87
CA GLU A 3 11.62 -15.47 15.64
C GLU A 3 12.22 -14.32 14.83
N HIS A 4 11.51 -13.18 14.77
CA HIS A 4 11.94 -11.99 14.06
C HIS A 4 11.98 -10.79 15.00
N GLN A 5 12.93 -9.88 14.78
CA GLN A 5 13.00 -8.60 15.48
C GLN A 5 12.82 -7.45 14.48
N THR A 6 12.03 -6.45 14.89
CA THR A 6 11.68 -5.30 14.07
C THR A 6 11.35 -4.12 14.96
N ASP A 7 11.42 -2.92 14.41
CA ASP A 7 11.05 -1.70 15.14
C ASP A 7 9.51 -1.52 15.09
N ILE A 8 8.90 -1.89 13.96
CA ILE A 8 7.45 -1.88 13.76
C ILE A 8 6.98 -3.23 13.21
N LEU A 9 5.93 -3.79 13.81
CA LEU A 9 5.20 -4.94 13.30
C LEU A 9 3.80 -4.51 12.85
N ILE A 10 3.44 -4.85 11.63
CA ILE A 10 2.12 -4.62 11.05
C ILE A 10 1.50 -5.98 10.73
N VAL A 11 0.34 -6.26 11.31
CA VAL A 11 -0.41 -7.50 11.09
C VAL A 11 -1.59 -7.19 10.18
N GLY A 12 -1.53 -7.67 8.94
CA GLY A 12 -2.53 -7.44 7.90
C GLY A 12 -1.98 -6.57 6.75
N GLY A 13 -1.92 -7.17 5.56
CA GLY A 13 -1.48 -6.60 4.28
C GLY A 13 -2.58 -5.84 3.52
N GLY A 14 -3.63 -5.37 4.20
CA GLY A 14 -4.64 -4.50 3.59
C GLY A 14 -4.10 -3.12 3.21
N VAL A 15 -4.93 -2.26 2.61
CA VAL A 15 -4.54 -0.90 2.16
C VAL A 15 -3.90 -0.07 3.29
N GLY A 16 -4.52 -0.09 4.48
CA GLY A 16 -4.00 0.62 5.65
C GLY A 16 -2.64 0.08 6.13
N GLY A 17 -2.49 -1.25 6.18
CA GLY A 17 -1.23 -1.90 6.56
C GLY A 17 -0.10 -1.61 5.56
N CYS A 18 -0.41 -1.65 4.26
CA CYS A 18 0.52 -1.26 3.20
C CYS A 18 0.94 0.22 3.34
N ALA A 19 -0.01 1.12 3.55
CA ALA A 19 0.27 2.54 3.74
C ALA A 19 1.13 2.80 5.01
N ALA A 20 0.85 2.07 6.10
CA ALA A 20 1.63 2.13 7.33
C ALA A 20 3.06 1.60 7.14
N ALA A 21 3.25 0.52 6.36
CA ALA A 21 4.57 -0.03 6.08
C ALA A 21 5.44 0.97 5.28
N VAL A 22 4.88 1.56 4.23
CA VAL A 22 5.56 2.61 3.46
C VAL A 22 5.82 3.86 4.31
N ALA A 23 4.94 4.18 5.27
CA ALA A 23 5.17 5.28 6.19
C ALA A 23 6.31 5.02 7.19
N GLY A 24 6.30 3.86 7.86
CA GLY A 24 7.33 3.50 8.83
C GLY A 24 8.72 3.43 8.20
N THR A 25 8.82 2.79 7.03
CA THR A 25 10.09 2.66 6.29
C THR A 25 10.62 4.01 5.80
N SER A 26 9.75 4.94 5.39
CA SER A 26 10.19 6.30 5.00
C SER A 26 10.72 7.13 6.17
N LEU A 27 10.47 6.71 7.42
CA LEU A 27 11.05 7.30 8.62
C LEU A 27 12.33 6.57 9.07
N GLY A 28 12.81 5.59 8.29
CA GLY A 28 14.00 4.81 8.59
C GLY A 28 13.81 3.62 9.54
N TYR A 29 12.57 3.32 9.93
CA TYR A 29 12.30 2.15 10.78
C TYR A 29 12.35 0.86 9.98
N ARG A 30 12.85 -0.21 10.61
CA ARG A 30 12.67 -1.57 10.12
C ARG A 30 11.24 -2.02 10.42
N VAL A 31 10.57 -2.51 9.39
CA VAL A 31 9.16 -2.88 9.42
C VAL A 31 9.01 -4.32 8.98
N ILE A 32 8.23 -5.09 9.74
CA ILE A 32 7.70 -6.38 9.30
C ILE A 32 6.21 -6.20 9.03
N LEU A 33 5.77 -6.59 7.84
CA LEU A 33 4.37 -6.67 7.45
C LEU A 33 4.01 -8.14 7.24
N THR A 34 3.06 -8.67 8.01
CA THR A 34 2.57 -10.05 7.83
C THR A 34 1.20 -10.04 7.17
N GLU A 35 0.98 -10.95 6.23
CA GLU A 35 -0.30 -11.14 5.54
C GLU A 35 -0.58 -12.63 5.37
N GLU A 36 -1.83 -13.05 5.60
CA GLU A 36 -2.23 -14.46 5.52
C GLU A 36 -2.41 -14.93 4.08
N THR A 37 -2.64 -14.02 3.15
CA THR A 37 -2.78 -14.29 1.71
C THR A 37 -1.45 -14.21 0.96
N ASP A 38 -1.47 -14.63 -0.29
CA ASP A 38 -0.32 -14.63 -1.21
C ASP A 38 -0.06 -13.25 -1.83
N TRP A 39 -0.98 -12.30 -1.70
CA TRP A 39 -0.85 -10.94 -2.22
C TRP A 39 -1.28 -9.87 -1.22
N LEU A 40 -0.79 -8.65 -1.42
CA LEU A 40 -1.16 -7.49 -0.62
C LEU A 40 -2.37 -6.76 -1.20
N GLY A 41 -2.98 -5.87 -0.41
CA GLY A 41 -4.05 -4.95 -0.82
C GLY A 41 -5.40 -5.19 -0.16
N GLY A 42 -5.65 -6.38 0.39
CA GLY A 42 -6.91 -6.68 1.10
C GLY A 42 -8.14 -6.50 0.21
N GLN A 43 -9.00 -5.53 0.52
CA GLN A 43 -10.27 -5.36 -0.20
C GLN A 43 -10.10 -5.07 -1.70
N ILE A 44 -9.10 -4.27 -2.05
CA ILE A 44 -8.84 -3.84 -3.45
C ILE A 44 -8.14 -4.90 -4.30
N THR A 45 -7.76 -6.03 -3.70
CA THR A 45 -7.10 -7.15 -4.38
C THR A 45 -7.84 -8.45 -4.12
N SER A 46 -7.74 -9.03 -2.92
CA SER A 46 -8.34 -10.31 -2.54
C SER A 46 -9.86 -10.33 -2.64
N GLN A 47 -10.53 -9.22 -2.34
CA GLN A 47 -12.01 -9.15 -2.40
C GLN A 47 -12.52 -8.59 -3.75
N ALA A 48 -11.61 -8.09 -4.59
CA ALA A 48 -11.94 -7.40 -5.85
C ALA A 48 -12.98 -6.28 -5.70
N VAL A 49 -13.04 -5.65 -4.52
CA VAL A 49 -13.95 -4.54 -4.23
C VAL A 49 -13.24 -3.25 -4.59
N PRO A 50 -13.83 -2.40 -5.45
CA PRO A 50 -13.24 -1.11 -5.73
C PRO A 50 -13.19 -0.26 -4.45
N PRO A 51 -12.28 0.72 -4.36
CA PRO A 51 -12.10 1.45 -3.11
C PRO A 51 -13.38 2.22 -2.73
N ASP A 52 -13.84 2.03 -1.49
CA ASP A 52 -14.98 2.76 -0.92
C ASP A 52 -14.48 4.11 -0.36
N GLU A 53 -14.74 5.18 -1.12
CA GLU A 53 -14.09 6.46 -0.97
C GLU A 53 -15.08 7.59 -0.74
N ASN A 54 -14.63 8.62 -0.03
CA ASN A 54 -15.43 9.82 0.15
C ASN A 54 -15.64 10.57 -1.19
N ARG A 55 -16.73 11.34 -1.28
CA ARG A 55 -17.10 12.12 -2.48
C ARG A 55 -16.03 13.12 -2.94
N TRP A 56 -15.14 13.56 -2.04
CA TRP A 56 -14.09 14.54 -2.32
C TRP A 56 -12.73 13.92 -2.64
N ILE A 57 -12.65 12.59 -2.85
CA ILE A 57 -11.38 11.88 -3.00
C ILE A 57 -10.45 12.43 -4.09
N GLU A 58 -11.02 13.02 -5.15
CA GLU A 58 -10.27 13.67 -6.23
C GLU A 58 -9.79 15.09 -5.90
N MET A 59 -10.22 15.66 -4.79
CA MET A 59 -9.92 17.02 -4.34
C MET A 59 -9.05 16.99 -3.08
N PHE A 60 -9.59 16.46 -1.97
CA PHE A 60 -8.97 16.45 -0.65
C PHE A 60 -9.51 15.28 0.21
N GLY A 61 -8.99 15.12 1.42
CA GLY A 61 -9.50 14.11 2.36
C GLY A 61 -8.90 12.70 2.17
N CYS A 62 -7.77 12.58 1.47
CA CYS A 62 -6.96 11.36 1.48
C CYS A 62 -5.49 11.65 1.78
N THR A 63 -4.78 10.63 2.26
CA THR A 63 -3.34 10.73 2.53
C THR A 63 -2.54 10.83 1.22
N ARG A 64 -1.37 11.48 1.27
CA ARG A 64 -0.46 11.58 0.11
C ARG A 64 -0.09 10.21 -0.47
N ARG A 65 0.13 9.21 0.39
CA ARG A 65 0.46 7.84 -0.01
C ARG A 65 -0.70 7.15 -0.73
N TYR A 66 -1.92 7.36 -0.25
CA TYR A 66 -3.09 6.83 -0.93
C TYR A 66 -3.33 7.50 -2.29
N ARG A 67 -3.11 8.82 -2.39
CA ARG A 67 -3.11 9.54 -3.67
C ARG A 67 -2.06 8.97 -4.63
N ALA A 68 -0.85 8.68 -4.14
CA ALA A 68 0.21 8.07 -4.94
C ALA A 68 -0.20 6.69 -5.47
N PHE A 69 -0.82 5.84 -4.65
CA PHE A 69 -1.40 4.57 -5.10
C PHE A 69 -2.41 4.75 -6.24
N ARG A 70 -3.41 5.64 -6.06
CA ARG A 70 -4.42 5.93 -7.09
C ARG A 70 -3.81 6.37 -8.42
N ASN A 71 -2.83 7.25 -8.34
CA ASN A 71 -2.11 7.74 -9.51
C ASN A 71 -1.29 6.62 -10.16
N GLY A 72 -0.63 5.77 -9.37
CA GLY A 72 0.10 4.60 -9.84
C GLY A 72 -0.80 3.62 -10.61
N VAL A 73 -2.00 3.33 -10.11
CA VAL A 73 -2.99 2.49 -10.83
C VAL A 73 -3.33 3.10 -12.19
N ARG A 74 -3.66 4.40 -12.25
CA ARG A 74 -3.96 5.07 -13.52
C ARG A 74 -2.77 5.04 -14.48
N GLN A 75 -1.58 5.27 -13.94
CA GLN A 75 -0.35 5.25 -14.73
C GLN A 75 -0.06 3.87 -15.31
N TYR A 76 -0.27 2.80 -14.54
CA TYR A 76 -0.11 1.43 -14.99
C TYR A 76 -0.94 1.12 -16.24
N TYR A 77 -2.22 1.54 -16.26
CA TYR A 77 -3.05 1.39 -17.45
C TYR A 77 -2.54 2.22 -18.63
N ARG A 78 -2.06 3.44 -18.39
CA ARG A 78 -1.50 4.26 -19.48
C ARG A 78 -0.26 3.63 -20.09
N GLU A 79 0.61 3.03 -19.28
CA GLU A 79 1.87 2.46 -19.73
C GLU A 79 1.69 1.09 -20.39
N HIS A 80 0.77 0.26 -19.89
CA HIS A 80 0.73 -1.16 -20.24
C HIS A 80 -0.50 -1.60 -21.04
N TYR A 81 -1.55 -0.77 -21.15
CA TYR A 81 -2.79 -1.17 -21.82
C TYR A 81 -3.07 -0.36 -23.10
N PRO A 82 -3.77 -0.97 -24.09
CA PRO A 82 -4.17 -0.31 -25.32
C PRO A 82 -5.36 0.64 -25.09
N LEU A 83 -5.12 1.75 -24.40
CA LEU A 83 -6.13 2.80 -24.18
C LEU A 83 -6.41 3.59 -25.47
N THR A 84 -7.67 3.95 -25.68
CA THR A 84 -8.04 4.95 -26.69
C THR A 84 -7.37 6.30 -26.38
N PRO A 85 -7.18 7.17 -27.39
CA PRO A 85 -6.63 8.51 -27.17
C PRO A 85 -7.39 9.31 -26.09
N ASP A 86 -8.72 9.26 -26.12
CA ASP A 86 -9.58 9.95 -25.15
C ASP A 86 -9.41 9.40 -23.73
N ALA A 87 -9.37 8.07 -23.57
CA ALA A 87 -9.17 7.44 -22.27
C ALA A 87 -7.78 7.76 -21.70
N ARG A 88 -6.75 7.77 -22.57
CA ARG A 88 -5.37 8.12 -22.20
C ARG A 88 -5.27 9.58 -21.74
N ALA A 89 -5.96 10.51 -22.40
CA ALA A 89 -5.99 11.94 -22.08
C ALA A 89 -6.79 12.26 -20.81
N ASN A 90 -7.71 11.38 -20.38
CA ASN A 90 -8.50 11.60 -19.18
C ASN A 90 -7.63 11.51 -17.90
N ALA A 91 -7.47 12.64 -17.20
CA ALA A 91 -6.71 12.72 -15.96
C ALA A 91 -7.30 11.84 -14.83
N ARG A 92 -8.64 11.75 -14.77
CA ARG A 92 -9.39 10.94 -13.79
C ARG A 92 -9.83 9.60 -14.39
N LEU A 93 -8.96 8.99 -15.20
CA LEU A 93 -9.20 7.68 -15.77
C LEU A 93 -9.73 6.71 -14.71
N ASN A 94 -10.87 6.10 -15.01
CA ASN A 94 -11.50 5.01 -14.27
C ASN A 94 -11.52 3.80 -15.22
N PRO A 95 -10.48 2.95 -15.21
CA PRO A 95 -10.30 1.87 -16.18
C PRO A 95 -11.48 0.88 -16.21
N GLY A 96 -12.04 0.55 -15.04
CA GLY A 96 -13.17 -0.37 -14.93
C GLY A 96 -14.52 0.27 -15.25
N GLY A 97 -14.60 1.59 -15.46
CA GLY A 97 -15.83 2.30 -15.82
C GLY A 97 -16.98 2.19 -14.82
N GLY A 98 -16.74 1.66 -13.61
CA GLY A 98 -17.78 1.40 -12.62
C GLY A 98 -18.29 2.67 -11.95
N ARG A 99 -19.55 2.63 -11.49
CA ARG A 99 -20.22 3.77 -10.83
C ARG A 99 -20.09 3.79 -9.31
N VAL A 100 -19.64 2.69 -8.71
CA VAL A 100 -19.53 2.51 -7.25
C VAL A 100 -18.31 3.21 -6.66
N SER A 101 -17.29 3.50 -7.46
CA SER A 101 -16.07 4.19 -7.03
C SER A 101 -15.52 5.06 -8.16
N ALA A 102 -14.77 6.10 -7.80
CA ALA A 102 -14.07 6.96 -8.74
C ALA A 102 -12.85 6.26 -9.39
N LEU A 103 -12.45 5.09 -8.90
CA LEU A 103 -11.35 4.30 -9.45
C LEU A 103 -11.66 2.80 -9.35
N CYS A 104 -12.35 2.27 -10.36
CA CYS A 104 -12.47 0.83 -10.55
C CYS A 104 -11.30 0.33 -11.41
N HIS A 105 -10.67 -0.77 -10.99
CA HIS A 105 -9.50 -1.33 -11.66
C HIS A 105 -9.44 -2.85 -11.43
N GLU A 106 -8.65 -3.55 -12.23
CA GLU A 106 -8.40 -4.96 -12.03
C GLU A 106 -7.58 -5.20 -10.74
N PRO A 107 -7.87 -6.27 -9.98
CA PRO A 107 -7.12 -6.61 -8.76
C PRO A 107 -5.62 -6.74 -8.97
N ARG A 108 -5.20 -7.38 -10.08
CA ARG A 108 -3.78 -7.61 -10.40
C ARG A 108 -3.00 -6.31 -10.61
N VAL A 109 -3.65 -5.28 -11.14
CA VAL A 109 -3.03 -3.95 -11.29
C VAL A 109 -2.75 -3.33 -9.94
N ALA A 110 -3.68 -3.44 -8.98
CA ALA A 110 -3.43 -2.96 -7.62
C ALA A 110 -2.28 -3.70 -6.94
N VAL A 111 -2.18 -5.03 -7.09
CA VAL A 111 -1.04 -5.80 -6.57
C VAL A 111 0.27 -5.25 -7.13
N ALA A 112 0.38 -5.11 -8.46
CA ALA A 112 1.59 -4.62 -9.11
C ALA A 112 2.00 -3.22 -8.61
N VAL A 113 1.03 -2.31 -8.44
CA VAL A 113 1.29 -0.95 -7.95
C VAL A 113 1.73 -0.96 -6.48
N ILE A 114 1.10 -1.76 -5.64
CA ILE A 114 1.48 -1.91 -4.22
C ILE A 114 2.91 -2.47 -4.11
N GLU A 115 3.23 -3.51 -4.89
CA GLU A 115 4.57 -4.08 -4.93
C GLU A 115 5.60 -3.06 -5.39
N ALA A 116 5.31 -2.28 -6.44
CA ALA A 116 6.18 -1.21 -6.90
C ALA A 116 6.42 -0.14 -5.83
N MET A 117 5.39 0.26 -5.08
CA MET A 117 5.50 1.22 -3.97
C MET A 117 6.39 0.70 -2.82
N MET A 118 6.51 -0.63 -2.67
CA MET A 118 7.30 -1.27 -1.62
C MET A 118 8.67 -1.76 -2.10
N ALA A 119 8.95 -1.74 -3.40
CA ALA A 119 10.15 -2.32 -3.99
C ALA A 119 11.44 -1.74 -3.39
N TYR A 120 11.52 -0.42 -3.25
CA TYR A 120 12.70 0.22 -2.68
C TYR A 120 12.89 -0.11 -1.18
N PRO A 121 11.90 0.08 -0.28
CA PRO A 121 12.03 -0.33 1.12
C PRO A 121 12.41 -1.79 1.33
N ARG A 122 11.92 -2.70 0.47
CA ARG A 122 12.32 -4.12 0.51
C ARG A 122 13.78 -4.33 0.13
N THR A 123 14.21 -3.71 -0.97
CA THR A 123 15.60 -3.80 -1.45
C THR A 123 16.59 -3.14 -0.47
N ALA A 124 16.18 -2.05 0.18
CA ALA A 124 16.95 -1.37 1.21
C ALA A 124 17.01 -2.14 2.55
N GLY A 125 16.32 -3.28 2.68
CA GLY A 125 16.27 -4.07 3.92
C GLY A 125 15.44 -3.44 5.05
N LEU A 126 14.68 -2.38 4.75
CA LEU A 126 13.81 -1.70 5.72
C LEU A 126 12.45 -2.39 5.86
N LEU A 127 11.99 -3.08 4.82
CA LEU A 127 10.70 -3.77 4.81
C LEU A 127 10.87 -5.25 4.56
N ASN A 128 10.40 -6.06 5.51
CA ASN A 128 10.20 -7.49 5.30
C ASN A 128 8.70 -7.79 5.21
N VAL A 129 8.26 -8.38 4.09
CA VAL A 129 6.88 -8.80 3.88
C VAL A 129 6.82 -10.31 4.00
N LEU A 130 6.08 -10.79 4.99
CA LEU A 130 5.85 -12.22 5.25
C LEU A 130 4.44 -12.57 4.76
N SER A 131 4.34 -12.99 3.51
CA SER A 131 3.09 -13.47 2.90
C SER A 131 2.81 -14.92 3.31
N THR A 132 1.54 -15.31 3.35
CA THR A 132 1.08 -16.65 3.82
C THR A 132 1.51 -17.01 5.25
N GLU A 133 1.88 -16.01 6.05
CA GLU A 133 2.32 -16.20 7.43
C GLU A 133 1.37 -15.52 8.42
N ARG A 134 0.93 -16.27 9.42
CA ARG A 134 0.16 -15.75 10.56
C ARG A 134 1.09 -15.48 11.74
N CYS A 135 0.99 -14.28 12.30
CA CYS A 135 1.67 -13.96 13.54
C CYS A 135 1.06 -14.74 14.72
N ALA A 136 1.82 -15.65 15.32
CA ALA A 136 1.35 -16.49 16.43
C ALA A 136 1.42 -15.78 17.80
N SER A 137 2.47 -15.00 18.04
CA SER A 137 2.66 -14.26 19.29
C SER A 137 3.61 -13.07 19.07
N THR A 138 3.48 -12.05 19.92
CA THR A 138 4.34 -10.87 19.88
C THR A 138 4.85 -10.56 21.29
N ARG A 139 6.09 -10.06 21.37
CA ARG A 139 6.66 -9.50 22.59
C ARG A 139 7.14 -8.10 22.29
N CYS A 140 6.47 -7.11 22.87
CA CYS A 140 6.93 -5.73 22.79
C CYS A 140 7.84 -5.45 23.98
N ALA A 141 9.09 -5.06 23.73
CA ALA A 141 9.95 -4.58 24.80
C ALA A 141 9.32 -3.31 25.39
N ARG A 142 9.13 -3.25 26.72
CA ARG A 142 8.72 -2.02 27.40
C ARG A 142 9.83 -0.97 27.26
N ARG A 143 9.83 -0.19 26.18
CA ARG A 143 10.55 1.08 26.15
C ARG A 143 9.59 2.16 26.66
N ARG A 144 9.99 2.86 27.73
CA ARG A 144 9.39 4.17 28.05
C ARG A 144 9.66 5.03 26.82
N SER A 145 8.62 5.56 26.20
CA SER A 145 8.71 6.41 25.03
C SER A 145 9.55 7.65 25.36
N ALA A 146 10.84 7.59 25.05
CA ALA A 146 11.59 8.80 24.75
C ALA A 146 11.02 9.29 23.42
N VAL A 147 10.47 10.50 23.43
CA VAL A 147 10.08 11.23 22.22
C VAL A 147 11.36 11.41 21.41
N GLY A 148 11.63 10.48 20.49
CA GLY A 148 12.82 10.49 19.66
C GLY A 148 12.69 11.54 18.58
N GLU A 149 13.73 12.37 18.42
CA GLU A 149 13.86 13.30 17.31
C GLU A 149 13.73 12.54 15.98
N PHE A 150 12.72 12.93 15.19
CA PHE A 150 12.50 12.40 13.87
C PHE A 150 13.66 12.84 12.97
N PRO A 151 14.42 11.92 12.34
CA PRO A 151 15.40 12.30 11.35
C PRO A 151 14.67 13.02 10.21
N ARG A 152 15.05 14.27 9.94
CA ARG A 152 14.55 15.03 8.79
C ARG A 152 14.95 14.25 7.54
N ALA A 153 13.96 13.82 6.77
CA ALA A 153 14.17 13.30 5.42
C ALA A 153 14.95 14.33 4.61
N VAL A 154 16.04 13.88 3.99
CA VAL A 154 16.80 14.62 2.97
C VAL A 154 15.99 14.66 1.68
#